data_AF-A0A914F6G4-F1
#
_entry.id   AF-A0A914F6G4-F1
#
_cell.length_a   1.000
_cell.length_b   1.000
_cell.length_c   1.000
_cell.angle_alpha   90.00
_cell.angle_beta   90.00
_cell.angle_gamma   90.00
#
_symmetry.space_group_name_H-M   'P 1'
#
loop_
_entity.id
_entity.type
_entity.pdbx_description
1 polymer ?
#
loop_
_entity_poly.entity_id
_entity_poly.type
_entity_poly.pdbx_seq_one_letter_code
_entity_poly.pdbx_strand_id
1 'polypeptide(L)'
;MGVDHDCHIIVYDKGEQIWSSYAFWIFKLFGHEKVSLLNGGFPEWKRLQLSQAGPYPTALGSGPFMDYVGDFQARWTSDYISAFDDVLANFDHNNYDLVDAQSPEVC
;
A
#
# COMPACT_ATOMS: atom_id res chain seq x y z
N MET A 1 9.40 -10.80 6.54
CA MET A 1 9.12 -9.36 6.73
C MET A 1 9.11 -9.12 8.22
N GLY A 2 10.14 -8.48 8.75
CA GLY A 2 10.24 -8.16 10.18
C GLY A 2 9.62 -6.79 10.43
N VAL A 3 8.29 -6.72 10.40
CA VAL A 3 7.53 -5.48 10.55
C VAL A 3 6.95 -5.44 11.95
N ASP A 4 7.20 -4.34 12.66
CA ASP A 4 6.59 -4.08 13.96
C ASP A 4 5.32 -3.26 13.82
N HIS A 5 4.48 -3.33 14.84
CA HIS A 5 3.20 -2.62 14.88
C HIS A 5 3.34 -1.10 14.77
N ASP A 6 4.48 -0.53 15.17
CA ASP A 6 4.72 0.91 15.22
C ASP A 6 5.58 1.44 14.06
N CYS A 7 6.11 0.54 13.22
CA CYS A 7 6.91 0.88 12.04
C CYS A 7 6.08 1.65 11.02
N HIS A 8 6.69 2.66 10.38
CA HIS A 8 6.08 3.32 9.24
C HIS A 8 6.44 2.58 7.95
N ILE A 9 5.45 2.00 7.30
CA ILE A 9 5.62 1.24 6.06
C ILE A 9 5.46 2.18 4.87
N ILE A 10 6.47 2.26 4.01
CA ILE A 10 6.38 2.98 2.73
C ILE A 10 6.35 1.93 1.61
N VAL A 11 5.23 1.85 0.91
CA VAL A 11 4.99 0.88 -0.15
C VAL A 11 5.19 1.56 -1.50
N TYR A 12 5.89 0.88 -2.40
CA TYR A 12 6.07 1.29 -3.80
C TYR A 12 6.27 0.05 -4.67
N ASP A 13 5.96 0.18 -5.96
CA ASP A 13 6.32 -0.82 -6.96
C ASP A 13 7.07 -0.19 -8.14
N LYS A 14 7.50 -1.03 -9.08
CA LYS A 14 8.26 -0.61 -10.27
C LYS A 14 7.36 -0.15 -11.42
N GLY A 15 6.04 -0.34 -11.31
CA GLY A 15 5.05 -0.05 -12.33
C GLY A 15 4.21 1.17 -11.96
N GLU A 16 2.92 1.09 -12.29
CA GLU A 16 1.94 2.18 -12.14
C GLU A 16 1.24 2.17 -10.77
N GLN A 17 1.89 1.67 -9.72
CA GLN A 17 1.37 1.65 -8.34
C GLN A 17 0.13 0.77 -8.11
N ILE A 18 -0.25 -0.10 -9.04
CA ILE A 18 -1.36 -1.05 -8.87
C ILE A 18 -1.08 -1.98 -7.67
N TRP A 19 0.10 -2.60 -7.66
CA TRP A 19 0.45 -3.58 -6.64
C TRP A 19 0.80 -2.93 -5.31
N SER A 20 1.44 -1.75 -5.34
CA SER A 20 1.69 -1.00 -4.12
C SER A 20 0.39 -0.51 -3.48
N SER A 21 -0.57 -0.04 -4.27
CA SER A 21 -1.89 0.38 -3.76
C SER A 21 -2.65 -0.79 -3.14
N TYR A 22 -2.59 -1.96 -3.78
CA TYR A 22 -3.16 -3.17 -3.21
C TYR A 22 -2.49 -3.56 -1.88
N ALA A 23 -1.16 -3.56 -1.80
CA ALA A 23 -0.44 -3.85 -0.57
C ALA A 23 -0.73 -2.80 0.54
N PHE A 24 -0.83 -1.52 0.18
CA PHE A 24 -1.28 -0.46 1.10
C PHE A 24 -2.67 -0.79 1.69
N TRP A 25 -3.62 -1.17 0.84
CA TRP A 25 -4.97 -1.56 1.26
C TRP A 25 -4.95 -2.79 2.17
N ILE A 26 -4.14 -3.81 1.86
CA ILE A 26 -3.97 -5.00 2.70
C ILE A 26 -3.43 -4.64 4.09
N PHE A 27 -2.43 -3.76 4.18
CA PHE A 27 -1.93 -3.31 5.49
C PHE A 27 -3.01 -2.61 6.31
N LYS A 28 -3.82 -1.76 5.68
CA LYS A 28 -4.97 -1.11 6.33
C LYS A 28 -6.03 -2.13 6.77
N LEU A 29 -6.37 -3.08 5.91
CA LEU A 29 -7.32 -4.16 6.19
C LEU A 29 -6.93 -4.97 7.42
N PHE A 30 -5.64 -5.23 7.61
CA PHE A 30 -5.10 -5.94 8.77
C PHE A 30 -4.69 -5.03 9.94
N GLY A 31 -5.08 -3.76 9.92
CA GLY A 31 -4.97 -2.87 11.07
C GLY A 31 -3.63 -2.15 11.24
N HIS A 32 -2.77 -2.14 10.22
CA HIS A 32 -1.53 -1.35 10.25
C HIS A 32 -1.80 0.10 9.85
N GLU A 33 -1.79 1.01 10.83
CA GLU A 33 -2.21 2.39 10.60
C GLU A 33 -1.15 3.22 9.86
N LYS A 34 0.13 3.00 10.18
CA LYS A 34 1.27 3.78 9.66
C LYS A 34 1.78 3.21 8.33
N VAL A 35 0.99 3.38 7.29
CA VAL A 35 1.34 2.97 5.93
C VAL A 35 1.15 4.13 4.95
N SER A 36 2.08 4.29 4.01
CA SER A 36 2.04 5.32 2.98
C SER A 36 2.47 4.77 1.62
N LEU A 37 1.88 5.31 0.56
CA LEU A 37 2.32 5.08 -0.81
C LEU A 37 3.37 6.12 -1.20
N LEU A 38 4.44 5.68 -1.86
CA LEU A 38 5.43 6.58 -2.40
C LEU A 38 4.85 7.32 -3.62
N ASN A 39 4.64 8.62 -3.48
CA ASN A 39 4.11 9.45 -4.57
C ASN A 39 5.04 9.39 -5.80
N GLY A 40 4.45 9.07 -6.96
CA GLY A 40 5.19 8.85 -8.22
C GLY A 40 5.96 7.53 -8.30
N GLY A 41 5.94 6.71 -7.26
CA GLY A 41 6.53 5.37 -7.22
C GLY A 41 8.04 5.33 -7.43
N PHE A 42 8.54 4.14 -7.79
CA PHE A 42 9.95 3.94 -8.09
C PHE A 42 10.49 4.79 -9.27
N PRO A 43 9.73 5.05 -10.35
CA PRO A 43 10.19 5.92 -11.44
C PRO A 43 10.54 7.33 -10.96
N GLU A 44 9.66 7.96 -10.17
CA GLU A 44 9.88 9.31 -9.67
C GLU A 44 11.02 9.37 -8.67
N TRP A 45 11.13 8.38 -7.78
CA TRP A 45 12.28 8.27 -6.88
C TRP A 45 13.60 8.22 -7.65
N LYS A 46 13.69 7.42 -8.72
CA LYS A 46 14.89 7.38 -9.58
C LYS A 46 15.17 8.72 -10.27
N ARG A 47 14.13 9.42 -10.73
CA ARG A 47 14.27 10.74 -11.33
C ARG A 47 14.85 11.75 -10.32
N LEU A 48 14.32 11.75 -9.10
CA LEU A 48 14.78 12.63 -8.02
C LEU A 48 16.23 12.33 -7.63
N GLN A 49 16.60 11.05 -7.54
CA GLN A 49 17.98 10.60 -7.29
C GLN A 49 19.00 11.18 -8.27
N LEU A 50 18.65 11.25 -9.55
CA LEU A 50 19.51 11.82 -10.60
C LEU A 50 19.58 13.36 -10.54
N SER A 51 18.58 14.01 -9.93
CA SER A 51 18.47 15.47 -9.87
C SER A 51 19.07 16.10 -8.61
N GLN A 52 19.26 15.33 -7.54
CA GLN A 52 19.88 15.80 -6.31
C GLN A 52 21.41 15.72 -6.40
N ALA A 53 22.11 16.55 -5.62
CA ALA A 53 23.59 16.65 -5.60
C ALA A 53 24.30 15.43 -4.97
N GLY A 54 23.69 14.24 -5.03
CA GLY A 54 24.21 13.00 -4.51
C GLY A 54 23.10 11.97 -4.32
N PRO A 55 23.38 10.66 -4.53
CA PRO A 55 22.37 9.63 -4.35
C PRO A 55 22.00 9.48 -2.86
N TYR A 56 20.72 9.29 -2.53
CA TYR A 56 20.37 8.77 -1.20
C TYR A 56 21.07 7.42 -1.02
N PRO A 57 21.80 7.22 0.08
CA PRO A 57 22.54 5.99 0.30
C PRO A 57 21.57 4.80 0.37
N THR A 58 21.73 3.85 -0.54
CA THR A 58 20.95 2.60 -0.60
C THR A 58 21.74 1.36 -0.16
N ALA A 59 23.04 1.54 0.15
CA ALA A 59 23.84 0.46 0.72
C ALA A 59 23.25 0.07 2.08
N LEU A 60 23.09 -1.23 2.31
CA LEU A 60 22.90 -1.73 3.66
C LEU A 60 24.06 -1.19 4.53
N GLY A 61 23.74 -0.67 5.71
CA GLY A 61 24.78 -0.32 6.68
C GLY A 61 25.67 -1.53 6.97
N SER A 62 26.90 -1.30 7.41
CA SER A 62 27.93 -2.33 7.65
C SER A 62 27.62 -3.32 8.79
N GLY A 63 26.37 -3.34 9.27
CA GLY A 63 25.93 -4.21 10.35
C GLY A 63 25.62 -5.63 9.85
N PRO A 64 25.70 -6.64 10.73
CA PRO A 64 25.25 -7.98 10.41
C PRO A 64 23.77 -7.95 10.02
N PHE A 65 23.40 -8.77 9.02
CA PHE A 65 22.00 -9.03 8.72
C PHE A 65 21.40 -9.73 9.94
N MET A 66 20.51 -9.05 10.66
CA MET A 66 19.80 -9.64 11.78
C MET A 66 18.54 -10.29 11.24
N ASP A 67 18.37 -11.59 11.51
CA ASP A 67 17.09 -12.26 11.32
C ASP A 67 16.09 -11.65 12.31
N TYR A 68 15.40 -10.61 11.85
CA TYR A 68 14.41 -9.90 12.65
C TYR A 68 13.00 -10.43 12.37
N VAL A 69 12.36 -10.93 13.41
CA VAL A 69 10.93 -11.27 13.41
C VAL A 69 10.20 -10.11 14.06
N GLY A 70 9.40 -9.41 13.27
CA GLY A 70 8.62 -8.28 13.76
C GLY A 70 7.40 -8.71 14.55
N ASP A 71 6.84 -7.79 15.32
CA ASP A 71 5.74 -8.04 16.26
C ASP A 71 4.34 -7.70 15.74
N PHE A 72 4.20 -7.31 14.47
CA PHE A 72 2.90 -6.96 13.89
C PHE A 72 1.91 -8.12 14.00
N GLN A 73 0.81 -7.86 14.72
CA GLN A 73 -0.32 -8.78 14.82
C GLN A 73 -1.46 -8.31 13.92
N ALA A 74 -1.78 -9.12 12.91
CA ALA A 74 -2.85 -8.80 11.97
C ALA A 74 -4.22 -8.77 12.66
N ARG A 75 -4.93 -7.66 12.53
CA ARG A 75 -6.31 -7.48 12.99
C ARG A 75 -7.20 -7.12 11.82
N TRP A 76 -8.08 -8.05 11.46
CA TRP A 76 -9.06 -7.85 10.39
C TRP A 76 -10.02 -6.70 10.72
N THR A 77 -10.19 -5.78 9.76
CA THR A 77 -11.11 -4.64 9.85
C THR A 77 -12.13 -4.72 8.72
N SER A 78 -13.41 -4.96 9.05
CA SER A 78 -14.48 -5.16 8.06
C SER A 78 -14.81 -3.91 7.24
N ASP A 79 -14.46 -2.73 7.73
CA ASP A 79 -14.88 -1.43 7.16
C ASP A 79 -14.31 -1.16 5.75
N TYR A 80 -13.34 -1.96 5.30
CA TYR A 80 -12.70 -1.81 4.00
C TYR A 80 -13.25 -2.73 2.91
N ILE A 81 -14.19 -3.62 3.24
CA ILE A 81 -14.75 -4.61 2.32
C ILE A 81 -16.26 -4.45 2.26
N SER A 82 -16.76 -4.25 1.04
CA SER A 82 -18.17 -4.43 0.73
C SER A 82 -18.34 -5.79 0.08
N ALA A 83 -19.17 -6.65 0.67
CA ALA A 83 -19.52 -7.93 0.09
C ALA A 83 -20.57 -7.76 -1.03
N PHE A 84 -20.84 -8.86 -1.74
CA PHE A 84 -21.83 -8.87 -2.83
C PHE A 84 -23.21 -8.35 -2.39
N ASP A 85 -23.70 -8.79 -1.23
CA ASP A 85 -25.00 -8.36 -0.71
C ASP A 85 -25.01 -6.87 -0.32
N ASP A 86 -23.89 -6.34 0.19
CA ASP A 86 -23.76 -4.91 0.52
C ASP A 86 -23.86 -4.05 -0.74
N VAL A 87 -23.23 -4.51 -1.83
CA VAL A 87 -23.29 -3.84 -3.14
C VAL A 87 -24.70 -3.91 -3.71
N LEU A 88 -25.37 -5.06 -3.62
CA LEU A 88 -26.77 -5.20 -4.08
C LEU A 88 -27.72 -4.27 -3.30
N ALA A 89 -27.64 -4.26 -1.97
CA ALA A 89 -28.46 -3.39 -1.13
C ALA A 89 -28.24 -1.90 -1.40
N ASN A 90 -27.07 -1.51 -1.91
CA ASN A 90 -26.79 -0.12 -2.26
C ASN A 90 -27.59 0.35 -3.49
N PHE A 91 -28.06 -0.53 -4.38
CA PHE A 91 -28.92 -0.13 -5.51
C PHE A 91 -30.31 0.36 -5.06
N ASP A 92 -30.81 -0.17 -3.94
CA ASP A 92 -32.10 0.25 -3.38
C ASP A 92 -31.96 1.51 -2.52
N HIS A 93 -30.88 1.61 -1.74
CA HIS A 93 -30.71 2.67 -0.74
C HIS A 93 -29.94 3.90 -1.26
N ASN A 94 -29.09 3.73 -2.28
CA ASN A 94 -28.27 4.79 -2.87
C ASN A 94 -27.41 5.54 -1.84
N ASN A 95 -26.78 4.80 -0.92
CA ASN A 95 -25.97 5.36 0.16
C ASN A 95 -24.54 5.72 -0.28
N TYR A 96 -24.03 5.04 -1.32
CA TYR A 96 -22.66 5.18 -1.81
C TYR A 96 -22.62 5.23 -3.33
N ASP A 97 -21.64 5.94 -3.88
CA ASP A 97 -21.30 5.86 -5.30
C ASP A 97 -20.47 4.59 -5.57
N LEU A 98 -20.81 3.86 -6.63
CA LEU A 98 -20.03 2.71 -7.09
C LEU A 98 -19.02 3.17 -8.16
N VAL A 99 -17.74 2.89 -7.92
CA VAL A 99 -16.66 3.25 -8.84
C VAL A 99 -16.06 1.97 -9.42
N ASP A 100 -16.12 1.81 -10.74
CA ASP A 100 -15.42 0.76 -11.46
C ASP A 100 -14.02 1.26 -11.87
N ALA A 101 -12.99 0.54 -11.43
CA ALA A 101 -11.58 0.84 -11.73
C ALA A 101 -11.04 0.06 -12.94
N GLN A 102 -11.88 -0.71 -13.65
CA GLN A 102 -11.53 -1.42 -14.87
C GLN A 102 -11.32 -0.46 -16.05
N SER A 103 -10.61 -0.93 -17.08
CA SER A 103 -10.43 -0.18 -18.32
C SER A 103 -11.78 0.02 -19.02
N PRO A 104 -12.01 1.17 -19.70
CA PRO A 104 -13.28 1.47 -20.37
C PRO A 104 -13.73 0.42 -21.39
N GLU A 105 -12.79 -0.31 -22.01
CA GLU A 105 -13.09 -1.39 -22.97
C GLU A 105 -13.85 -2.59 -22.35
N VAL A 106 -13.88 -2.67 -21.02
CA VAL A 106 -14.47 -3.78 -20.26
C VAL A 106 -15.83 -3.38 -19.65
N CYS A 107 -16.18 -2.09 -19.69
CA CYS A 107 -17.44 -1.55 -19.17
C CYS A 107 -18.54 -1.43 -20.25
#